data_AF-A0A383VR27-F1
#
_entry.id   AF-A0A383VR27-F1
#
_cell.length_a   1.000
_cell.length_b   1.000
_cell.length_c   1.000
_cell.angle_alpha   90.00
_cell.angle_beta   90.00
_cell.angle_gamma   90.00
#
_symmetry.space_group_name_H-M   'P 1'
#
loop_
_entity.id
_entity.type
_entity.pdbx_description
1 polymer ?
#
loop_
_entity_poly.entity_id
_entity_poly.type
_entity_poly.pdbx_seq_one_letter_code
_entity_poly.pdbx_strand_id
1 'polypeptide(L)'
;MWMAGWPQHKVVRVVLLLGKVCGIPVTKHGSSASVHRQAFMPIGRMYSVHPSAGERFYLWLLLCHVHGATSFEDLRRVPGHEQPFPTFKEACAARGLLQHDGEWRQCLQEAAGHRMPYCMRGMFASILAYNDVADAAALWNDYKGALCEDLLRTARREHPARQLDEEIEQQCLWILDGLLRQMGKSVADISGMPALQQQFAPQQGIVAQQLRRYPVQQQQARRDAMLPQLNAAQRAVYDAVMRSVQGGGEDSNTAFFVYGLGGAGKTFLYESLLCAVRAEGKVALATASSGIAALLLPGGRTAHSTFKIPVARLHAQSTCNVSA
;
A
#
# COMPACT_ATOMS: atom_id res chain seq x y z
N MET A 1 2.39 -15.25 -21.99
CA MET A 1 1.05 -14.66 -22.17
C MET A 1 0.56 -14.19 -20.81
N TRP A 2 0.85 -12.94 -20.41
CA TRP A 2 0.65 -12.46 -19.02
C TRP A 2 0.23 -10.96 -18.92
N MET A 3 -0.23 -10.35 -20.02
CA MET A 3 -0.63 -8.93 -20.05
C MET A 3 -1.90 -8.71 -20.90
N ALA A 4 -3.00 -9.37 -20.51
CA ALA A 4 -4.33 -8.96 -20.94
C ALA A 4 -4.77 -7.74 -20.11
N GLY A 5 -5.41 -6.75 -20.74
CA GLY A 5 -5.98 -5.57 -20.05
C GLY A 5 -5.07 -4.33 -19.92
N TRP A 6 -3.90 -4.28 -20.57
CA TRP A 6 -3.07 -3.06 -20.62
C TRP A 6 -3.33 -2.26 -21.92
N PRO A 7 -3.38 -0.91 -21.90
CA PRO A 7 -3.57 -0.10 -23.10
C PRO A 7 -2.38 -0.24 -24.08
N GLN A 8 -2.58 -1.00 -25.16
CA GLN A 8 -1.52 -1.36 -26.13
C GLN A 8 -0.76 -0.13 -26.64
N HIS A 9 -1.46 0.98 -26.89
CA HIS A 9 -0.95 2.24 -27.44
C HIS A 9 -0.12 3.11 -26.48
N LYS A 10 0.16 2.68 -25.23
CA LYS A 10 0.99 3.44 -24.25
C LYS A 10 2.15 2.65 -23.64
N VAL A 11 2.35 1.40 -24.03
CA VAL A 11 3.19 0.42 -23.30
C VAL A 11 4.15 -0.28 -24.26
N VAL A 12 5.39 0.23 -24.34
CA VAL A 12 6.44 -0.42 -25.14
C VAL A 12 6.95 -1.66 -24.40
N ARG A 13 6.96 -2.80 -25.09
CA ARG A 13 7.56 -4.05 -24.56
C ARG A 13 9.04 -4.09 -24.93
N VAL A 14 9.92 -3.95 -23.92
CA VAL A 14 11.33 -4.34 -24.03
C VAL A 14 11.60 -5.32 -22.90
N VAL A 15 11.78 -6.60 -23.24
CA VAL A 15 11.85 -7.72 -22.29
C VAL A 15 13.17 -8.46 -22.50
N LEU A 16 14.13 -8.22 -21.61
CA LEU A 16 15.43 -8.91 -21.56
C LEU A 16 15.37 -10.00 -20.48
N LEU A 17 15.69 -11.26 -20.85
CA LEU A 17 15.48 -12.45 -20.00
C LEU A 17 16.68 -13.41 -20.01
N LEU A 18 16.87 -14.12 -18.88
CA LEU A 18 17.81 -15.23 -18.66
C LEU A 18 17.13 -16.27 -17.71
N GLY A 19 17.17 -17.59 -18.01
CA GLY A 19 16.54 -18.71 -17.22
C GLY A 19 17.54 -19.44 -16.29
N LYS A 20 17.24 -20.47 -15.45
CA LYS A 20 16.19 -21.54 -15.24
C LYS A 20 15.94 -21.75 -13.70
N VAL A 21 14.98 -22.47 -13.05
CA VAL A 21 14.19 -23.76 -13.19
C VAL A 21 15.02 -25.02 -12.77
N CYS A 22 14.62 -25.96 -11.86
CA CYS A 22 13.32 -26.48 -11.33
C CYS A 22 13.32 -26.96 -9.80
N GLY A 23 12.31 -27.76 -9.34
CA GLY A 23 12.12 -28.38 -7.97
C GLY A 23 11.53 -27.49 -6.83
N ILE A 24 10.64 -27.80 -5.84
CA ILE A 24 9.68 -28.90 -5.39
C ILE A 24 10.03 -29.55 -4.02
N PRO A 25 9.14 -29.72 -2.97
CA PRO A 25 7.75 -29.28 -2.65
C PRO A 25 7.66 -28.25 -1.44
N VAL A 26 6.95 -28.24 -0.26
CA VAL A 26 5.88 -29.01 0.47
C VAL A 26 5.07 -28.12 1.51
N THR A 27 4.54 -28.62 2.67
CA THR A 27 3.54 -27.99 3.62
C THR A 27 3.90 -28.12 5.16
N LYS A 28 3.13 -27.87 6.28
CA LYS A 28 1.67 -27.66 6.55
C LYS A 28 1.19 -26.81 7.81
N HIS A 29 1.22 -27.26 9.09
CA HIS A 29 0.48 -26.68 10.27
C HIS A 29 1.23 -26.88 11.64
N GLY A 30 0.91 -26.30 12.83
CA GLY A 30 -0.08 -25.28 13.29
C GLY A 30 -0.78 -25.64 14.65
N SER A 31 -1.00 -24.73 15.64
CA SER A 31 -1.92 -24.85 16.83
C SER A 31 -1.92 -23.62 17.81
N SER A 32 -2.88 -23.54 18.77
CA SER A 32 -3.00 -22.52 19.85
C SER A 32 -3.76 -23.08 21.10
N ALA A 33 -3.84 -22.35 22.23
CA ALA A 33 -4.29 -22.83 23.57
C ALA A 33 -5.28 -21.89 24.33
N SER A 34 -5.84 -22.36 25.46
CA SER A 34 -6.93 -21.71 26.23
C SER A 34 -6.83 -21.89 27.76
N VAL A 35 -7.59 -21.11 28.55
CA VAL A 35 -7.57 -21.09 30.05
C VAL A 35 -9.00 -21.23 30.64
N HIS A 36 -9.12 -21.80 31.86
CA HIS A 36 -10.39 -22.13 32.53
C HIS A 36 -10.83 -21.15 33.65
N ARG A 37 -12.14 -21.15 33.95
CA ARG A 37 -12.75 -20.73 35.24
C ARG A 37 -13.77 -21.79 35.71
N GLN A 38 -14.28 -21.62 36.94
CA GLN A 38 -14.93 -22.66 37.76
C GLN A 38 -16.37 -23.05 37.33
N ALA A 39 -16.88 -24.10 37.98
CA ALA A 39 -17.99 -24.91 37.48
C ALA A 39 -19.40 -24.31 37.67
N PHE A 40 -20.08 -24.14 36.53
CA PHE A 40 -21.54 -24.23 36.40
C PHE A 40 -21.85 -25.36 35.39
N MET A 41 -23.06 -25.91 35.42
CA MET A 41 -23.52 -26.83 34.37
C MET A 41 -23.65 -26.03 33.05
N PRO A 42 -22.87 -26.31 32.00
CA PRO A 42 -22.80 -25.40 30.85
C PRO A 42 -24.06 -25.48 29.97
N ILE A 43 -24.90 -24.45 30.04
CA ILE A 43 -26.10 -24.31 29.19
C ILE A 43 -25.70 -24.12 27.70
N GLY A 44 -24.49 -23.61 27.44
CA GLY A 44 -23.88 -23.55 26.12
C GLY A 44 -22.41 -23.16 26.17
N ARG A 45 -21.75 -23.09 25.02
CA ARG A 45 -20.40 -22.50 24.87
C ARG A 45 -20.52 -21.22 24.05
N MET A 46 -20.17 -20.09 24.65
CA MET A 46 -20.02 -18.84 23.94
C MET A 46 -18.62 -18.76 23.34
N TYR A 47 -18.53 -18.63 22.01
CA TYR A 47 -17.25 -18.49 21.31
C TYR A 47 -16.61 -17.13 21.61
N SER A 48 -15.28 -17.06 21.65
CA SER A 48 -14.57 -15.77 21.69
C SER A 48 -14.80 -15.00 20.40
N VAL A 49 -15.12 -13.72 20.51
CA VAL A 49 -15.33 -12.81 19.38
C VAL A 49 -14.21 -11.79 19.34
N HIS A 50 -13.59 -11.61 18.17
CA HIS A 50 -12.52 -10.63 17.99
C HIS A 50 -13.09 -9.20 17.90
N PRO A 51 -12.44 -8.15 18.46
CA PRO A 51 -12.95 -6.78 18.45
C PRO A 51 -13.37 -6.24 17.08
N SER A 52 -12.63 -6.61 16.03
CA SER A 52 -12.97 -6.25 14.63
C SER A 52 -14.29 -6.84 14.09
N ALA A 53 -15.05 -7.60 14.89
CA ALA A 53 -16.40 -8.05 14.56
C ALA A 53 -17.50 -7.01 14.88
N GLY A 54 -17.13 -5.82 15.40
CA GLY A 54 -18.03 -4.68 15.63
C GLY A 54 -19.14 -5.00 16.63
N GLU A 55 -20.40 -4.74 16.28
CA GLU A 55 -21.56 -5.00 17.14
C GLU A 55 -21.65 -6.44 17.68
N ARG A 56 -21.07 -7.44 16.99
CA ARG A 56 -20.99 -8.81 17.52
C ARG A 56 -20.03 -8.94 18.69
N PHE A 57 -18.93 -8.18 18.70
CA PHE A 57 -18.01 -8.12 19.83
C PHE A 57 -18.64 -7.39 21.01
N TYR A 58 -19.28 -6.24 20.78
CA TYR A 58 -19.94 -5.49 21.85
C TYR A 58 -21.13 -6.25 22.45
N LEU A 59 -21.90 -6.99 21.65
CA LEU A 59 -22.91 -7.94 22.14
C LEU A 59 -22.29 -9.05 23.01
N TRP A 60 -21.20 -9.68 22.53
CA TRP A 60 -20.45 -10.68 23.30
C TRP A 60 -19.92 -10.12 24.63
N LEU A 61 -19.43 -8.88 24.62
CA LEU A 61 -18.90 -8.18 25.78
C LEU A 61 -20.03 -7.89 26.80
N LEU A 62 -21.21 -7.46 26.36
CA LEU A 62 -22.39 -7.31 27.23
C LEU A 62 -22.83 -8.65 27.81
N LEU A 63 -22.86 -9.73 27.01
CA LEU A 63 -23.19 -11.08 27.50
C LEU A 63 -22.17 -11.63 28.52
N CYS A 64 -20.94 -11.08 28.58
CA CYS A 64 -19.95 -11.42 29.61
C CYS A 64 -20.13 -10.64 30.93
N HIS A 65 -20.87 -9.52 30.94
CA HIS A 65 -20.91 -8.58 32.08
C HIS A 65 -22.33 -8.31 32.62
N VAL A 66 -23.35 -8.33 31.76
CA VAL A 66 -24.75 -8.04 32.12
C VAL A 66 -25.44 -9.33 32.56
N HIS A 67 -25.71 -9.42 33.85
CA HIS A 67 -26.33 -10.60 34.47
C HIS A 67 -27.86 -10.50 34.41
N GLY A 68 -28.53 -11.61 34.11
CA GLY A 68 -30.00 -11.72 34.17
C GLY A 68 -30.79 -11.03 33.04
N ALA A 69 -30.14 -10.53 31.99
CA ALA A 69 -30.82 -9.99 30.82
C ALA A 69 -31.66 -11.06 30.10
N THR A 70 -32.92 -10.72 29.80
CA THR A 70 -33.89 -11.60 29.13
C THR A 70 -34.06 -11.25 27.64
N SER A 71 -33.65 -10.04 27.22
CA SER A 71 -33.74 -9.57 25.84
C SER A 71 -32.49 -8.81 25.37
N PHE A 72 -32.36 -8.61 24.05
CA PHE A 72 -31.35 -7.71 23.46
C PHE A 72 -31.59 -6.23 23.78
N GLU A 73 -32.77 -5.87 24.28
CA GLU A 73 -33.05 -4.52 24.78
C GLU A 73 -32.51 -4.36 26.21
N ASP A 74 -32.69 -5.36 27.07
CA ASP A 74 -32.20 -5.38 28.45
C ASP A 74 -30.67 -5.20 28.49
N LEU A 75 -29.95 -5.88 27.56
CA LEU A 75 -28.51 -5.72 27.38
C LEU A 75 -28.11 -4.27 27.05
N ARG A 76 -28.99 -3.50 26.39
CA ARG A 76 -28.76 -2.10 26.00
C ARG A 76 -29.29 -1.08 27.02
N ARG A 77 -30.11 -1.48 27.99
CA ARG A 77 -30.51 -0.62 29.13
C ARG A 77 -29.36 -0.54 30.14
N VAL A 78 -28.94 0.68 30.51
CA VAL A 78 -27.86 0.92 31.49
C VAL A 78 -28.45 1.56 32.74
N PRO A 79 -28.10 1.13 33.97
CA PRO A 79 -28.55 1.79 35.20
C PRO A 79 -28.22 3.29 35.18
N GLY A 80 -29.22 4.13 35.42
CA GLY A 80 -29.11 5.60 35.35
C GLY A 80 -29.56 6.22 34.01
N HIS A 81 -29.86 5.42 32.98
CA HIS A 81 -30.44 5.89 31.72
C HIS A 81 -31.89 5.39 31.56
N GLU A 82 -32.82 6.27 31.18
CA GLU A 82 -34.25 5.95 31.05
C GLU A 82 -34.58 5.04 29.85
N GLN A 83 -33.72 5.05 28.82
CA GLN A 83 -33.93 4.35 27.55
C GLN A 83 -32.75 3.41 27.23
N PRO A 84 -32.99 2.30 26.51
CA PRO A 84 -31.92 1.49 25.94
C PRO A 84 -31.11 2.28 24.90
N PHE A 85 -29.79 2.12 24.91
CA PHE A 85 -28.94 2.68 23.87
C PHE A 85 -29.23 2.03 22.49
N PRO A 86 -29.06 2.77 21.37
CA PRO A 86 -29.34 2.23 20.04
C PRO A 86 -28.35 1.10 19.66
N THR A 87 -27.05 1.25 19.92
CA THR A 87 -26.04 0.20 19.65
C THR A 87 -25.61 -0.57 20.90
N PHE A 88 -25.08 -1.78 20.71
CA PHE A 88 -24.38 -2.52 21.77
C PHE A 88 -23.05 -1.82 22.15
N LYS A 89 -22.40 -1.15 21.20
CA LYS A 89 -21.19 -0.34 21.45
C LYS A 89 -21.43 0.76 22.49
N GLU A 90 -22.46 1.58 22.32
CA GLU A 90 -22.80 2.65 23.27
C GLU A 90 -23.20 2.08 24.64
N ALA A 91 -23.94 0.97 24.66
CA ALA A 91 -24.27 0.25 25.90
C ALA A 91 -23.06 -0.36 26.62
N CYS A 92 -21.92 -0.56 25.93
CA CYS A 92 -20.63 -0.89 26.55
C CYS A 92 -19.90 0.37 27.04
N ALA A 93 -19.88 1.44 26.23
CA ALA A 93 -19.24 2.70 26.55
C ALA A 93 -19.82 3.33 27.83
N ALA A 94 -21.15 3.43 27.92
CA ALA A 94 -21.86 3.95 29.09
C ALA A 94 -21.75 3.06 30.35
N ARG A 95 -21.25 1.83 30.21
CA ARG A 95 -20.88 0.93 31.33
C ARG A 95 -19.40 0.96 31.70
N GLY A 96 -18.57 1.75 31.00
CA GLY A 96 -17.12 1.74 31.19
C GLY A 96 -16.43 0.43 30.77
N LEU A 97 -17.05 -0.36 29.89
CA LEU A 97 -16.51 -1.64 29.41
C LEU A 97 -15.54 -1.50 28.23
N LEU A 98 -15.42 -0.29 27.64
CA LEU A 98 -14.49 0.01 26.57
C LEU A 98 -13.31 0.82 27.11
N GLN A 99 -12.12 0.62 26.54
CA GLN A 99 -10.98 1.51 26.80
C GLN A 99 -11.28 2.91 26.26
N HIS A 100 -10.80 3.94 26.98
CA HIS A 100 -10.93 5.32 26.52
C HIS A 100 -9.76 5.69 25.61
N ASP A 101 -10.04 6.34 24.48
CA ASP A 101 -9.02 6.81 23.51
C ASP A 101 -8.10 7.94 24.05
N GLY A 102 -8.07 8.18 25.37
CA GLY A 102 -7.29 9.24 26.01
C GLY A 102 -5.78 9.12 25.74
N GLU A 103 -5.24 7.90 25.78
CA GLU A 103 -3.84 7.63 25.46
C GLU A 103 -3.53 7.97 23.99
N TRP A 104 -4.38 7.54 23.06
CA TRP A 104 -4.23 7.84 21.62
C TRP A 104 -4.32 9.34 21.34
N ARG A 105 -5.25 10.03 22.01
CA ARG A 105 -5.45 11.47 21.93
C ARG A 105 -4.23 12.23 22.45
N GLN A 106 -3.73 11.93 23.64
CA GLN A 106 -2.51 12.55 24.15
C GLN A 106 -1.32 12.32 23.20
N CYS A 107 -1.11 11.08 22.77
CA CYS A 107 0.04 10.73 21.93
C CYS A 107 -0.03 11.41 20.54
N LEU A 108 -1.22 11.54 19.95
CA LEU A 108 -1.43 12.30 18.71
C LEU A 108 -1.34 13.82 18.91
N GLN A 109 -1.76 14.35 20.06
CA GLN A 109 -1.61 15.75 20.42
C GLN A 109 -0.14 16.16 20.51
N GLU A 110 0.69 15.34 21.17
CA GLU A 110 2.14 15.51 21.25
C GLU A 110 2.78 15.42 19.85
N ALA A 111 2.42 14.41 19.06
CA ALA A 111 2.90 14.24 17.68
C ALA A 111 2.55 15.43 16.75
N ALA A 112 1.36 16.03 16.92
CA ALA A 112 0.96 17.23 16.19
C ALA A 112 1.85 18.45 16.55
N GLY A 113 2.21 18.59 17.83
CA GLY A 113 3.11 19.66 18.30
C GLY A 113 4.49 19.65 17.62
N HIS A 114 4.99 18.46 17.25
CA HIS A 114 6.25 18.32 16.52
C HIS A 114 6.18 18.70 15.03
N ARG A 115 4.99 18.91 14.46
CA ARG A 115 4.76 19.27 13.03
C ARG A 115 5.48 18.34 12.04
N MET A 116 5.29 17.03 12.23
CA MET A 116 5.77 15.98 11.30
C MET A 116 4.62 15.13 10.75
N PRO A 117 3.74 15.66 9.87
CA PRO A 117 2.54 14.96 9.37
C PRO A 117 2.82 13.59 8.76
N TYR A 118 3.94 13.43 8.05
CA TYR A 118 4.37 12.15 7.48
C TYR A 118 4.53 11.05 8.55
N CYS A 119 5.21 11.36 9.66
CA CYS A 119 5.39 10.43 10.78
C CYS A 119 4.07 10.23 11.53
N MET A 120 3.30 11.31 11.72
CA MET A 120 1.99 11.27 12.38
C MET A 120 1.00 10.37 11.63
N ARG A 121 0.99 10.35 10.29
CA ARG A 121 0.18 9.40 9.50
C ARG A 121 0.58 7.94 9.73
N GLY A 122 1.88 7.65 9.84
CA GLY A 122 2.38 6.30 10.19
C GLY A 122 1.93 5.86 11.59
N MET A 123 1.99 6.78 12.55
CA MET A 123 1.56 6.60 13.94
C MET A 123 0.04 6.39 14.04
N PHE A 124 -0.76 7.25 13.40
CA PHE A 124 -2.22 7.15 13.33
C PHE A 124 -2.68 5.83 12.69
N ALA A 125 -2.05 5.43 11.57
CA ALA A 125 -2.30 4.14 10.95
C ALA A 125 -1.91 2.96 11.87
N SER A 126 -0.84 3.09 12.68
CA SER A 126 -0.42 2.05 13.63
C SER A 126 -1.37 1.94 14.82
N ILE A 127 -1.89 3.07 15.32
CA ILE A 127 -2.94 3.12 16.36
C ILE A 127 -4.17 2.33 15.88
N LEU A 128 -4.69 2.66 14.70
CA LEU A 128 -5.81 1.98 14.06
C LEU A 128 -5.52 0.51 13.65
N ALA A 129 -4.26 0.17 13.40
CA ALA A 129 -3.87 -1.18 13.01
C ALA A 129 -3.88 -2.16 14.20
N TYR A 130 -3.36 -1.74 15.35
CA TYR A 130 -3.02 -2.66 16.45
C TYR A 130 -3.82 -2.48 17.74
N ASN A 131 -4.59 -1.39 17.89
CA ASN A 131 -5.34 -1.09 19.11
C ASN A 131 -6.85 -1.07 18.85
N ASP A 132 -7.66 -1.26 19.90
CA ASP A 132 -9.12 -1.21 19.82
C ASP A 132 -9.60 0.24 20.07
N VAL A 133 -9.56 1.05 19.01
CA VAL A 133 -9.91 2.48 19.07
C VAL A 133 -11.43 2.63 19.22
N ALA A 134 -11.87 3.27 20.30
CA ALA A 134 -13.27 3.39 20.65
C ALA A 134 -14.04 4.28 19.66
N ASP A 135 -13.48 5.40 19.20
CA ASP A 135 -14.06 6.23 18.14
C ASP A 135 -13.00 6.75 17.13
N ALA A 136 -12.76 5.94 16.10
CA ALA A 136 -11.91 6.31 14.96
C ALA A 136 -12.47 7.50 14.14
N ALA A 137 -13.78 7.78 14.17
CA ALA A 137 -14.38 8.90 13.47
C ALA A 137 -14.07 10.22 14.18
N ALA A 138 -14.22 10.26 15.51
CA ALA A 138 -13.78 11.39 16.33
C ALA A 138 -12.27 11.58 16.22
N LEU A 139 -11.47 10.50 16.37
CA LEU A 139 -10.01 10.58 16.28
C LEU A 139 -9.52 11.06 14.91
N TRP A 140 -10.20 10.69 13.81
CA TRP A 140 -9.95 11.28 12.49
C TRP A 140 -10.29 12.78 12.47
N ASN A 141 -11.50 13.17 12.88
CA ASN A 141 -11.96 14.57 12.77
C ASN A 141 -11.12 15.54 13.62
N ASP A 142 -10.64 15.10 14.79
CA ASP A 142 -9.80 15.92 15.67
C ASP A 142 -8.39 16.13 15.09
N TYR A 143 -7.81 15.12 14.43
CA TYR A 143 -6.40 15.15 13.98
C TYR A 143 -6.19 15.32 12.48
N LYS A 144 -7.23 15.24 11.63
CA LYS A 144 -7.11 15.36 10.16
C LYS A 144 -6.41 16.65 9.70
N GLY A 145 -6.60 17.76 10.40
CA GLY A 145 -5.89 19.02 10.09
C GLY A 145 -4.36 18.89 10.18
N ALA A 146 -3.85 18.20 11.21
CA ALA A 146 -2.42 17.93 11.37
C ALA A 146 -1.95 16.81 10.41
N LEU A 147 -2.77 15.77 10.21
CA LEU A 147 -2.47 14.68 9.27
C LEU A 147 -2.42 15.15 7.80
N CYS A 148 -3.04 16.28 7.46
CA CYS A 148 -3.08 16.86 6.12
C CYS A 148 -2.16 18.09 5.91
N GLU A 149 -1.47 18.58 6.93
CA GLU A 149 -0.77 19.88 6.90
C GLU A 149 0.26 19.99 5.74
N ASP A 150 1.09 18.97 5.53
CA ASP A 150 2.12 18.96 4.48
C ASP A 150 1.53 18.79 3.07
N LEU A 151 0.43 18.04 2.93
CA LEU A 151 -0.33 17.89 1.69
C LEU A 151 -0.95 19.23 1.27
N LEU A 152 -1.66 19.88 2.20
CA LEU A 152 -2.25 21.20 1.99
C LEU A 152 -1.19 22.27 1.70
N ARG A 153 -0.06 22.25 2.42
CA ARG A 153 1.08 23.16 2.17
C ARG A 153 1.71 22.93 0.79
N THR A 154 1.71 21.70 0.29
CA THR A 154 2.22 21.37 -1.05
C THR A 154 1.24 21.84 -2.12
N ALA A 155 -0.04 21.50 -1.99
CA ALA A 155 -1.09 21.94 -2.92
C ALA A 155 -1.22 23.47 -2.99
N ARG A 156 -1.00 24.20 -1.88
CA ARG A 156 -0.97 25.67 -1.85
C ARG A 156 0.24 26.31 -2.56
N ARG A 157 1.35 25.59 -2.74
CA ARG A 157 2.47 26.07 -3.55
C ARG A 157 2.17 26.03 -5.05
N GLU A 158 1.34 25.09 -5.47
CA GLU A 158 0.90 24.92 -6.86
C GLU A 158 -0.36 25.76 -7.15
N HIS A 159 -1.27 25.85 -6.18
CA HIS A 159 -2.56 26.53 -6.27
C HIS A 159 -2.86 27.34 -4.98
N PRO A 160 -2.44 28.62 -4.89
CA PRO A 160 -2.47 29.41 -3.65
C PRO A 160 -3.83 29.53 -2.94
N ALA A 161 -4.94 29.41 -3.67
CA ALA A 161 -6.30 29.55 -3.14
C ALA A 161 -6.87 28.26 -2.50
N ARG A 162 -6.17 27.12 -2.55
CA ARG A 162 -6.70 25.85 -2.03
C ARG A 162 -6.92 25.87 -0.51
N GLN A 163 -8.11 25.48 -0.09
CA GLN A 163 -8.45 25.19 1.31
C GLN A 163 -8.20 23.70 1.62
N LEU A 164 -8.54 23.26 2.83
CA LEU A 164 -8.65 21.82 3.11
C LEU A 164 -9.94 21.33 2.44
N ASP A 165 -9.83 20.96 1.17
CA ASP A 165 -10.93 20.43 0.37
C ASP A 165 -11.03 18.89 0.50
N GLU A 166 -12.11 18.34 -0.06
CA GLU A 166 -12.37 16.89 -0.11
C GLU A 166 -11.20 16.12 -0.76
N GLU A 167 -10.53 16.73 -1.73
CA GLU A 167 -9.38 16.13 -2.42
C GLU A 167 -8.19 15.94 -1.47
N ILE A 168 -7.83 16.94 -0.64
CA ILE A 168 -6.74 16.80 0.33
C ILE A 168 -7.07 15.77 1.42
N GLU A 169 -8.31 15.74 1.94
CA GLU A 169 -8.72 14.70 2.90
C GLU A 169 -8.65 13.31 2.26
N GLN A 170 -9.14 13.14 1.04
CA GLN A 170 -9.09 11.86 0.32
C GLN A 170 -7.65 11.44 -0.04
N GLN A 171 -6.77 12.38 -0.43
CA GLN A 171 -5.33 12.09 -0.59
C GLN A 171 -4.71 11.54 0.70
N CYS A 172 -5.04 12.12 1.86
CA CYS A 172 -4.58 11.62 3.15
C CYS A 172 -5.15 10.22 3.48
N LEU A 173 -6.46 10.01 3.29
CA LEU A 173 -7.11 8.72 3.52
C LEU A 173 -6.50 7.61 2.65
N TRP A 174 -6.18 7.89 1.38
CA TRP A 174 -5.51 6.94 0.51
C TRP A 174 -4.04 6.68 0.89
N ILE A 175 -3.34 7.61 1.54
CA ILE A 175 -2.02 7.37 2.15
C ILE A 175 -2.16 6.47 3.38
N LEU A 176 -3.16 6.72 4.24
CA LEU A 176 -3.45 5.90 5.42
C LEU A 176 -3.85 4.47 5.01
N ASP A 177 -4.65 4.29 3.96
CA ASP A 177 -4.98 2.99 3.38
C ASP A 177 -3.73 2.26 2.85
N GLY A 178 -2.82 2.99 2.19
CA GLY A 178 -1.53 2.46 1.77
C GLY A 178 -0.62 2.01 2.92
N LEU A 179 -0.79 2.56 4.12
CA LEU A 179 -0.08 2.16 5.35
C LEU A 179 -0.80 0.98 6.03
N LEU A 180 -2.12 1.05 6.23
CA LEU A 180 -2.93 -0.01 6.82
C LEU A 180 -2.82 -1.33 6.04
N ARG A 181 -2.72 -1.29 4.71
CA ARG A 181 -2.53 -2.49 3.87
C ARG A 181 -1.19 -3.19 4.11
N GLN A 182 -0.16 -2.48 4.57
CA GLN A 182 1.11 -3.10 4.97
C GLN A 182 0.98 -3.84 6.31
N MET A 183 -0.04 -3.49 7.10
CA MET A 183 -0.39 -4.06 8.40
C MET A 183 -1.61 -5.01 8.31
N GLY A 184 -2.07 -5.35 7.09
CA GLY A 184 -3.14 -6.32 6.84
C GLY A 184 -4.57 -5.79 6.96
N LYS A 185 -4.78 -4.47 7.03
CA LYS A 185 -6.11 -3.81 7.12
C LYS A 185 -6.34 -2.83 5.95
N SER A 186 -7.58 -2.41 5.76
CA SER A 186 -8.04 -1.32 4.89
C SER A 186 -8.62 -0.18 5.71
N VAL A 187 -8.65 1.06 5.20
CA VAL A 187 -9.49 2.12 5.82
C VAL A 187 -10.96 1.69 5.86
N ALA A 188 -11.41 0.96 4.83
CA ALA A 188 -12.77 0.46 4.73
C ALA A 188 -13.13 -0.66 5.74
N ASP A 189 -12.14 -1.24 6.45
CA ASP A 189 -12.37 -2.26 7.49
C ASP A 189 -12.63 -1.62 8.88
N ILE A 190 -12.48 -0.28 8.98
CA ILE A 190 -12.49 0.45 10.25
C ILE A 190 -13.80 1.24 10.37
N SER A 191 -14.65 0.83 11.31
CA SER A 191 -15.93 1.48 11.58
C SER A 191 -15.76 2.97 11.92
N GLY A 192 -16.48 3.84 11.22
CA GLY A 192 -16.48 5.29 11.43
C GLY A 192 -15.47 6.08 10.61
N MET A 193 -14.49 5.42 9.97
CA MET A 193 -13.58 6.13 9.05
C MET A 193 -14.32 6.61 7.78
N PRO A 194 -13.93 7.76 7.18
CA PRO A 194 -14.54 8.22 5.95
C PRO A 194 -14.29 7.25 4.77
N ALA A 195 -15.26 7.13 3.87
CA ALA A 195 -15.17 6.24 2.72
C ALA A 195 -14.08 6.69 1.72
N LEU A 196 -13.27 5.74 1.25
CA LEU A 196 -12.30 5.93 0.17
C LEU A 196 -13.01 6.12 -1.18
N GLN A 197 -12.98 7.34 -1.71
CA GLN A 197 -13.57 7.65 -3.01
C GLN A 197 -12.62 7.27 -4.14
N GLN A 198 -13.12 6.48 -5.10
CA GLN A 198 -12.32 5.96 -6.21
C GLN A 198 -11.85 7.04 -7.20
N GLN A 199 -12.54 8.19 -7.27
CA GLN A 199 -12.10 9.33 -8.09
C GLN A 199 -10.75 9.92 -7.65
N PHE A 200 -10.47 9.85 -6.34
CA PHE A 200 -9.21 10.29 -5.75
C PHE A 200 -8.22 9.14 -5.53
N ALA A 201 -8.52 7.93 -6.03
CA ALA A 201 -7.64 6.78 -5.89
C ALA A 201 -6.26 7.09 -6.50
N PRO A 202 -5.15 6.93 -5.76
CA PRO A 202 -3.82 7.20 -6.28
C PRO A 202 -3.49 6.15 -7.32
N GLN A 203 -3.80 6.43 -8.59
CA GLN A 203 -3.73 5.54 -9.77
C GLN A 203 -2.80 4.34 -9.53
N GLN A 204 -3.41 3.18 -9.29
CA GLN A 204 -2.69 2.02 -8.79
C GLN A 204 -1.97 1.27 -9.92
N GLY A 205 -0.88 0.58 -9.56
CA GLY A 205 -0.06 -0.18 -10.49
C GLY A 205 1.17 0.57 -11.01
N ILE A 206 2.08 -0.20 -11.63
CA ILE A 206 3.42 0.28 -11.96
C ILE A 206 3.43 1.39 -13.03
N VAL A 207 2.44 1.39 -13.93
CA VAL A 207 2.27 2.41 -14.99
C VAL A 207 2.24 3.82 -14.40
N ALA A 208 1.31 4.09 -13.48
CA ALA A 208 1.16 5.39 -12.85
C ALA A 208 2.25 5.70 -11.81
N GLN A 209 2.90 4.67 -11.23
CA GLN A 209 4.11 4.87 -10.42
C GLN A 209 5.26 5.42 -11.29
N GLN A 210 5.44 4.91 -12.52
CA GLN A 210 6.47 5.41 -13.43
C GLN A 210 6.17 6.83 -13.91
N LEU A 211 4.92 7.12 -14.33
CA LEU A 211 4.54 8.45 -14.80
C LEU A 211 4.74 9.55 -13.74
N ARG A 212 4.42 9.27 -12.46
CA ARG A 212 4.70 10.20 -11.35
C ARG A 212 6.19 10.29 -10.99
N ARG A 213 6.96 9.20 -11.11
CA ARG A 213 8.39 9.17 -10.73
C ARG A 213 9.32 9.74 -11.81
N TYR A 214 8.88 9.82 -13.07
CA TYR A 214 9.69 10.27 -14.20
C TYR A 214 8.97 11.32 -15.05
N PRO A 215 8.88 12.58 -14.57
CA PRO A 215 8.23 13.67 -15.30
C PRO A 215 8.86 13.90 -16.69
N VAL A 216 8.01 14.01 -17.71
CA VAL A 216 8.41 14.03 -19.14
C VAL A 216 9.51 15.06 -19.42
N GLN A 217 9.36 16.31 -18.94
CA GLN A 217 10.36 17.39 -19.12
C GLN A 217 11.74 17.03 -18.55
N GLN A 218 11.79 16.39 -17.38
CA GLN A 218 13.05 15.96 -16.76
C GLN A 218 13.71 14.83 -17.56
N GLN A 219 12.91 13.94 -18.16
CA GLN A 219 13.41 12.86 -19.00
C GLN A 219 13.87 13.35 -20.38
N GLN A 220 13.22 14.40 -20.93
CA GLN A 220 13.69 15.12 -22.12
C GLN A 220 15.06 15.75 -21.89
N ALA A 221 15.21 16.57 -20.83
CA ALA A 221 16.51 17.18 -20.49
C ALA A 221 17.62 16.14 -20.26
N ARG A 222 17.31 15.01 -19.62
CA ARG A 222 18.25 13.87 -19.46
C ARG A 222 18.61 13.21 -20.79
N ARG A 223 17.62 12.89 -21.63
CA ARG A 223 17.82 12.34 -22.98
C ARG A 223 18.75 13.24 -23.79
N ASP A 224 18.49 14.53 -23.80
CA ASP A 224 19.21 15.50 -24.64
C ASP A 224 20.65 15.75 -24.17
N ALA A 225 20.92 15.62 -22.86
CA ALA A 225 22.27 15.61 -22.32
C ALA A 225 23.04 14.30 -22.60
N MET A 226 22.36 13.14 -22.66
CA MET A 226 23.01 11.83 -22.85
C MET A 226 23.23 11.46 -24.32
N LEU A 227 22.33 11.86 -25.22
CA LEU A 227 22.38 11.49 -26.64
C LEU A 227 23.70 11.84 -27.37
N PRO A 228 24.34 13.00 -27.13
CA PRO A 228 25.65 13.32 -27.74
C PRO A 228 26.81 12.45 -27.23
N GLN A 229 26.64 11.76 -26.10
CA GLN A 229 27.68 10.94 -25.46
C GLN A 229 27.65 9.47 -25.90
N LEU A 230 26.65 9.05 -26.67
CA LEU A 230 26.58 7.69 -27.22
C LEU A 230 27.63 7.47 -28.29
N ASN A 231 28.47 6.43 -28.15
CA ASN A 231 29.37 6.03 -29.22
C ASN A 231 28.60 5.43 -30.42
N ALA A 232 29.23 5.34 -31.59
CA ALA A 232 28.56 4.93 -32.84
C ALA A 232 27.80 3.60 -32.74
N ALA A 233 28.35 2.60 -32.04
CA ALA A 233 27.70 1.30 -31.85
C ALA A 233 26.47 1.39 -30.92
N GLN A 234 26.61 2.12 -29.80
CA GLN A 234 25.49 2.39 -28.89
C GLN A 234 24.38 3.19 -29.59
N ARG A 235 24.76 4.17 -30.40
CA ARG A 235 23.85 5.02 -31.16
C ARG A 235 23.06 4.22 -32.21
N ALA A 236 23.72 3.33 -32.95
CA ALA A 236 23.06 2.43 -33.89
C ALA A 236 22.00 1.54 -33.21
N VAL A 237 22.30 1.01 -32.02
CA VAL A 237 21.34 0.24 -31.22
C VAL A 237 20.20 1.14 -30.72
N TYR A 238 20.51 2.32 -30.21
CA TYR A 238 19.51 3.30 -29.75
C TYR A 238 18.52 3.66 -30.87
N ASP A 239 19.02 4.05 -32.05
CA ASP A 239 18.20 4.45 -33.18
C ASP A 239 17.36 3.28 -33.71
N ALA A 240 17.83 2.04 -33.61
CA ALA A 240 17.06 0.84 -33.97
C ALA A 240 15.91 0.55 -33.00
N VAL A 241 16.15 0.63 -31.68
CA VAL A 241 15.11 0.45 -30.65
C VAL A 241 14.08 1.58 -30.73
N MET A 242 14.49 2.84 -30.88
CA MET A 242 13.57 3.97 -30.96
C MET A 242 12.70 3.96 -32.22
N ARG A 243 13.21 3.45 -33.36
CA ARG A 243 12.37 3.21 -34.54
C ARG A 243 11.29 2.15 -34.28
N SER A 244 11.57 1.10 -33.52
CA SER A 244 10.56 0.11 -33.12
C SER A 244 9.53 0.71 -32.13
N VAL A 245 9.99 1.50 -31.14
CA VAL A 245 9.15 2.29 -30.20
C VAL A 245 8.15 3.21 -30.91
N GLN A 246 8.47 3.66 -32.12
CA GLN A 246 7.67 4.60 -32.91
C GLN A 246 6.86 3.93 -34.05
N GLY A 247 7.36 2.82 -34.61
CA GLY A 247 6.79 2.20 -35.82
C GLY A 247 5.46 1.46 -35.64
N GLY A 248 5.19 0.89 -34.47
CA GLY A 248 3.86 0.44 -34.02
C GLY A 248 3.16 -0.71 -34.77
N GLY A 249 3.61 -1.11 -35.97
CA GLY A 249 2.98 -2.15 -36.79
C GLY A 249 3.26 -3.58 -36.33
N GLU A 250 2.42 -4.53 -36.78
CA GLU A 250 2.46 -5.93 -36.36
C GLU A 250 3.73 -6.67 -36.79
N ASP A 251 4.35 -6.26 -37.91
CA ASP A 251 5.65 -6.77 -38.41
C ASP A 251 6.88 -6.12 -37.73
N SER A 252 6.70 -5.16 -36.81
CA SER A 252 7.82 -4.48 -36.18
C SER A 252 8.54 -5.39 -35.17
N ASN A 253 9.88 -5.41 -35.21
CA ASN A 253 10.64 -6.28 -34.31
C ASN A 253 10.55 -5.78 -32.86
N THR A 254 9.86 -6.54 -32.01
CA THR A 254 9.51 -6.17 -30.63
C THR A 254 10.51 -6.63 -29.57
N ALA A 255 11.60 -7.30 -29.96
CA ALA A 255 12.62 -7.78 -29.02
C ALA A 255 14.05 -7.48 -29.53
N PHE A 256 14.88 -6.94 -28.66
CA PHE A 256 16.28 -6.61 -28.95
C PHE A 256 17.20 -7.25 -27.91
N PHE A 257 18.26 -7.91 -28.35
CA PHE A 257 19.32 -8.43 -27.48
C PHE A 257 20.60 -7.62 -27.69
N VAL A 258 21.07 -6.94 -26.64
CA VAL A 258 22.23 -6.04 -26.71
C VAL A 258 23.45 -6.74 -26.12
N TYR A 259 24.32 -7.24 -27.00
CA TYR A 259 25.59 -7.84 -26.60
C TYR A 259 26.72 -6.80 -26.53
N GLY A 260 27.77 -7.11 -25.76
CA GLY A 260 28.98 -6.31 -25.66
C GLY A 260 29.81 -6.70 -24.44
N LEU A 261 31.12 -6.43 -24.49
CA LEU A 261 32.07 -6.79 -23.42
C LEU A 261 31.82 -6.02 -22.10
N GLY A 262 32.60 -6.35 -21.07
CA GLY A 262 32.75 -5.50 -19.88
C GLY A 262 33.20 -4.08 -20.28
N GLY A 263 32.81 -3.07 -19.51
CA GLY A 263 33.16 -1.67 -19.79
C GLY A 263 32.45 -1.00 -20.98
N ALA A 264 31.82 -1.75 -21.90
CA ALA A 264 31.21 -1.23 -23.15
C ALA A 264 29.97 -0.30 -22.99
N GLY A 265 29.74 0.28 -21.80
CA GLY A 265 28.71 1.29 -21.55
C GLY A 265 27.26 0.82 -21.71
N LYS A 266 26.99 -0.50 -21.70
CA LYS A 266 25.63 -1.07 -21.88
C LYS A 266 24.58 -0.43 -20.94
N THR A 267 24.94 -0.19 -19.68
CA THR A 267 24.07 0.48 -18.69
C THR A 267 23.71 1.92 -19.09
N PHE A 268 24.66 2.68 -19.64
CA PHE A 268 24.44 4.06 -20.11
C PHE A 268 23.52 4.11 -21.35
N LEU A 269 23.65 3.12 -22.24
CA LEU A 269 22.71 2.92 -23.35
C LEU A 269 21.30 2.56 -22.83
N TYR A 270 21.19 1.69 -21.82
CA TYR A 270 19.90 1.36 -21.20
C TYR A 270 19.25 2.56 -20.49
N GLU A 271 20.02 3.38 -19.77
CA GLU A 271 19.50 4.63 -19.18
C GLU A 271 19.08 5.64 -20.25
N SER A 272 19.87 5.83 -21.31
CA SER A 272 19.52 6.66 -22.47
C SER A 272 18.18 6.24 -23.09
N LEU A 273 17.97 4.92 -23.30
CA LEU A 273 16.72 4.37 -23.83
C LEU A 273 15.54 4.56 -22.86
N LEU A 274 15.74 4.33 -21.55
CA LEU A 274 14.71 4.57 -20.52
C LEU A 274 14.29 6.04 -20.50
N CYS A 275 15.24 6.98 -20.53
CA CYS A 275 14.94 8.41 -20.59
C CYS A 275 14.23 8.79 -21.91
N ALA A 276 14.66 8.26 -23.06
CA ALA A 276 14.04 8.56 -24.35
C ALA A 276 12.58 8.10 -24.45
N VAL A 277 12.26 6.86 -24.06
CA VAL A 277 10.87 6.37 -24.09
C VAL A 277 9.98 7.15 -23.11
N ARG A 278 10.49 7.49 -21.92
CA ARG A 278 9.76 8.32 -20.94
C ARG A 278 9.62 9.78 -21.39
N ALA A 279 10.56 10.30 -22.19
CA ALA A 279 10.51 11.63 -22.80
C ALA A 279 9.43 11.76 -23.90
N GLU A 280 8.93 10.64 -24.44
CA GLU A 280 7.74 10.56 -25.30
C GLU A 280 6.43 10.37 -24.50
N GLY A 281 6.48 10.40 -23.15
CA GLY A 281 5.32 10.13 -22.29
C GLY A 281 4.88 8.66 -22.21
N LYS A 282 5.63 7.75 -22.84
CA LYS A 282 5.39 6.29 -22.81
C LYS A 282 5.99 5.68 -21.54
N VAL A 283 5.42 4.58 -21.07
CA VAL A 283 5.95 3.88 -19.87
C VAL A 283 7.04 2.89 -20.25
N ALA A 284 8.23 3.07 -19.66
CA ALA A 284 9.37 2.18 -19.78
C ALA A 284 9.71 1.54 -18.42
N LEU A 285 9.81 0.20 -18.38
CA LEU A 285 10.06 -0.56 -17.16
C LEU A 285 11.49 -1.12 -17.12
N ALA A 286 12.34 -0.57 -16.25
CA ALA A 286 13.65 -1.12 -15.97
C ALA A 286 13.53 -2.41 -15.14
N THR A 287 13.95 -3.55 -15.70
CA THR A 287 13.91 -4.85 -15.00
C THR A 287 15.22 -5.62 -15.15
N ALA A 288 15.61 -6.33 -14.10
CA ALA A 288 16.79 -7.20 -14.08
C ALA A 288 16.51 -8.53 -13.37
N SER A 289 17.41 -9.51 -13.52
CA SER A 289 17.33 -10.79 -12.81
C SER A 289 17.72 -10.67 -11.33
N SER A 290 18.82 -9.98 -11.02
CA SER A 290 19.34 -9.78 -9.66
C SER A 290 19.06 -8.38 -9.11
N GLY A 291 19.08 -8.24 -7.78
CA GLY A 291 18.89 -6.96 -7.10
C GLY A 291 20.00 -5.95 -7.42
N ILE A 292 21.27 -6.38 -7.43
CA ILE A 292 22.42 -5.53 -7.76
C ILE A 292 22.30 -4.97 -9.18
N ALA A 293 21.94 -5.81 -10.16
CA ALA A 293 21.75 -5.34 -11.54
C ALA A 293 20.53 -4.40 -11.69
N ALA A 294 19.52 -4.53 -10.83
CA ALA A 294 18.37 -3.61 -10.81
C ALA A 294 18.74 -2.22 -10.26
N LEU A 295 19.65 -2.13 -9.27
CA LEU A 295 20.11 -0.85 -8.71
C LEU A 295 20.86 0.02 -9.72
N LEU A 296 21.47 -0.59 -10.75
CA LEU A 296 22.21 0.11 -11.81
C LEU A 296 21.31 0.82 -12.85
N LEU A 297 19.97 0.77 -12.72
CA LEU A 297 19.04 1.38 -13.68
C LEU A 297 18.03 2.32 -12.99
N PRO A 298 17.68 3.49 -13.56
CA PRO A 298 16.73 4.42 -12.95
C PRO A 298 15.33 3.83 -12.75
N GLY A 299 15.05 3.47 -11.50
CA GLY A 299 13.80 2.82 -11.09
C GLY A 299 13.78 1.31 -11.34
N GLY A 300 14.95 0.69 -11.54
CA GLY A 300 15.10 -0.74 -11.77
C GLY A 300 14.57 -1.57 -10.60
N ARG A 301 13.95 -2.69 -10.95
CA ARG A 301 13.41 -3.68 -10.01
C ARG A 301 13.73 -5.09 -10.50
N THR A 302 13.80 -6.07 -9.61
CA THR A 302 13.93 -7.47 -10.03
C THR A 302 12.67 -7.91 -10.77
N ALA A 303 12.79 -8.78 -11.78
CA ALA A 303 11.65 -9.30 -12.54
C ALA A 303 10.56 -9.89 -11.62
N HIS A 304 10.97 -10.58 -10.55
CA HIS A 304 10.10 -11.05 -9.46
C HIS A 304 9.31 -9.92 -8.78
N SER A 305 9.95 -8.80 -8.43
CA SER A 305 9.29 -7.64 -7.81
C SER A 305 8.36 -6.90 -8.77
N THR A 306 8.76 -6.77 -10.04
CA THR A 306 8.01 -6.05 -11.09
C THR A 306 6.75 -6.79 -11.53
N PHE A 307 6.90 -8.04 -11.95
CA PHE A 307 5.83 -8.83 -12.56
C PHE A 307 5.14 -9.77 -11.57
N LYS A 308 5.45 -9.64 -10.26
CA LYS A 308 4.92 -10.49 -9.18
C LYS A 308 5.13 -11.99 -9.43
N ILE A 309 6.24 -12.34 -10.08
CA ILE A 309 6.60 -13.74 -10.36
C ILE A 309 6.78 -14.46 -9.01
N PRO A 310 5.97 -15.47 -8.68
CA PRO A 310 6.08 -16.16 -7.41
C PRO A 310 7.41 -16.93 -7.36
N VAL A 311 8.15 -16.81 -6.25
CA VAL A 311 9.31 -17.65 -5.97
C VAL A 311 8.78 -19.04 -5.62
N ALA A 312 8.64 -19.88 -6.64
CA ALA A 312 7.99 -21.16 -6.50
C ALA A 312 8.79 -22.08 -5.56
N ARG A 313 8.08 -22.74 -4.64
CA ARG A 313 8.60 -23.75 -3.69
C ARG A 313 9.58 -23.23 -2.62
N LEU A 314 9.34 -22.02 -2.13
CA LEU A 314 9.71 -21.69 -0.76
C LEU A 314 8.91 -22.59 0.20
N HIS A 315 9.61 -23.27 1.09
CA HIS A 315 9.07 -24.15 2.14
C HIS A 315 9.69 -23.79 3.50
N ALA A 316 9.16 -24.30 4.62
CA ALA A 316 9.59 -23.89 5.97
C ALA A 316 11.10 -24.07 6.24
N GLN A 317 11.77 -24.99 5.54
CA GLN A 317 13.21 -25.24 5.62
C GLN A 317 14.04 -24.52 4.53
N SER A 318 13.47 -23.55 3.80
CA SER A 318 14.18 -22.83 2.72
C SER A 318 15.13 -21.78 3.31
N THR A 319 16.36 -22.18 3.63
CA THR A 319 17.44 -21.27 4.01
C THR A 319 18.13 -20.67 2.78
N CYS A 320 18.72 -19.49 2.95
CA CYS A 320 19.62 -18.88 1.97
C CYS A 320 20.99 -18.73 2.62
N ASN A 321 22.00 -19.44 2.10
CA ASN A 321 23.37 -19.30 2.57
C ASN A 321 23.96 -17.98 2.05
N VAL A 322 23.95 -16.96 2.90
CA VAL A 322 24.68 -15.71 2.67
C VAL A 322 26.09 -15.87 3.24
N SER A 323 27.04 -16.25 2.39
CA SER A 323 28.46 -16.07 2.69
C SER A 323 28.80 -14.58 2.70
N ALA A 324 29.48 -14.12 3.75
CA ALA A 324 30.07 -12.79 3.84
C ALA A 324 31.31 -12.65 2.93
#